data_AF-A0A8H3EQR1-F1
#
_entry.id   AF-A0A8H3EQR1-F1
#
_cell.length_a   1.000
_cell.length_b   1.000
_cell.length_c   1.000
_cell.angle_alpha   90.00
_cell.angle_beta   90.00
_cell.angle_gamma   90.00
#
_symmetry.space_group_name_H-M   'P 1'
#
loop_
_entity.id
_entity.type
_entity.pdbx_description
1 polymer ?
#
loop_
_entity_poly.entity_id
_entity_poly.type
_entity_poly.pdbx_seq_one_letter_code
_entity_poly.pdbx_strand_id
1 'polypeptide(L)'
;MDDAIQDATGDQVIHDSEQITQHIFQLANHISTEVQQGTSDMKAHFDSTIRRATAFPFNGMLLRPSSQDHDSSARQLQAETHELRDRSARLEADHQGSIRILEAQRRSLEDEKLILNKKYRAMEVALQRSRADVKRLNSIVVKSKMEDSGPTDDQIRADFRGLGNAVLKLAHKNLQATTELKNCHSDDLGKKEASWLQGWSDLTPELRHYRVRGAIFNIVLDAYFVKPYFGLDGRTERALRDFECSLEKNGERISPADMVEWRRRTVTAAQALRPTDEIPHLAAKDICEIFMSIFTPPSNGPTTTPYPEILELCEKAEQISLILRQSRATFTVSLARKDQMIDQPEDSNMELVAVEGQSSSTSVKVSYTVFGGLVKTTLFPGEEDVVVTLEKPIVVGYYA
;
A
#
# COMPACT_ATOMS: atom_id res chain seq x y z
N MET A 1 17.14 -3.35 22.50
CA MET A 1 16.70 -2.38 23.55
C MET A 1 15.22 -2.05 23.42
N ASP A 2 14.60 -2.18 22.24
CA ASP A 2 13.16 -1.91 22.06
C ASP A 2 12.21 -3.03 22.53
N ASP A 3 12.68 -4.27 22.71
CA ASP A 3 11.83 -5.36 23.25
C ASP A 3 11.65 -5.29 24.79
N ALA A 4 12.51 -4.55 25.50
CA ALA A 4 12.43 -4.42 26.96
C ALA A 4 11.45 -3.33 27.43
N ILE A 5 11.03 -2.43 26.53
CA ILE A 5 10.14 -1.30 26.85
C ILE A 5 8.66 -1.69 26.65
N GLN A 6 8.37 -2.71 25.83
CA GLN A 6 6.99 -3.16 25.57
C GLN A 6 6.43 -4.13 26.63
N ASP A 7 7.27 -4.94 27.29
CA ASP A 7 6.82 -5.81 28.40
C ASP A 7 6.51 -5.02 29.68
N ALA A 8 7.28 -3.96 29.96
CA ALA A 8 7.09 -3.15 31.17
C ALA A 8 5.74 -2.40 31.20
N THR A 9 5.19 -2.04 30.03
CA THR A 9 3.89 -1.36 29.94
C THR A 9 2.70 -2.30 30.07
N GLY A 10 2.84 -3.58 29.71
CA GLY A 10 1.77 -4.57 29.85
C GLY A 10 1.54 -4.96 31.30
N ASP A 11 2.62 -5.26 32.02
CA ASP A 11 2.57 -5.64 33.44
C ASP A 11 2.10 -4.48 34.33
N GLN A 12 2.47 -3.24 33.99
CA GLN A 12 2.01 -2.06 34.73
C GLN A 12 0.49 -1.86 34.58
N VAL A 13 -0.07 -2.07 33.38
CA VAL A 13 -1.52 -1.95 33.14
C VAL A 13 -2.30 -3.06 33.85
N ILE A 14 -1.75 -4.27 33.93
CA ILE A 14 -2.35 -5.38 34.68
C ILE A 14 -2.31 -5.06 36.18
N HIS A 15 -1.17 -4.58 36.70
CA HIS A 15 -1.02 -4.21 38.10
C HIS A 15 -1.98 -3.07 38.52
N ASP A 16 -2.11 -2.04 37.68
CA ASP A 16 -3.02 -0.91 37.93
C ASP A 16 -4.49 -1.38 37.89
N SER A 17 -4.84 -2.31 37.00
CA SER A 17 -6.19 -2.91 36.94
C SER A 17 -6.51 -3.74 38.19
N GLU A 18 -5.54 -4.48 38.73
CA GLU A 18 -5.71 -5.23 39.98
C GLU A 18 -5.88 -4.32 41.18
N GLN A 19 -5.08 -3.25 41.29
CA GLN A 19 -5.21 -2.24 42.36
C GLN A 19 -6.57 -1.55 42.33
N ILE A 20 -7.06 -1.16 41.15
CA ILE A 20 -8.40 -0.55 40.99
C ILE A 20 -9.49 -1.53 41.42
N THR A 21 -9.39 -2.80 41.03
CA THR A 21 -10.36 -3.84 41.42
C THR A 21 -10.37 -4.06 42.93
N GLN A 22 -9.20 -4.05 43.56
CA GLN A 22 -9.06 -4.21 45.01
C GLN A 22 -9.62 -3.01 45.77
N HIS A 23 -9.39 -1.79 45.28
CA HIS A 23 -9.98 -0.56 45.83
C HIS A 23 -11.50 -0.55 45.73
N ILE A 24 -12.07 -0.99 44.59
CA ILE A 24 -13.52 -1.12 44.41
C ILE A 24 -14.10 -2.11 45.41
N PHE A 25 -13.43 -3.25 45.64
CA PHE A 25 -13.89 -4.26 46.59
C PHE A 25 -13.84 -3.77 48.04
N GLN A 26 -12.79 -3.04 48.42
CA GLN A 26 -12.68 -2.40 49.73
C GLN A 26 -13.78 -1.35 49.94
N LEU A 27 -14.06 -0.53 48.92
CA LEU A 27 -15.11 0.48 48.98
C LEU A 27 -16.49 -0.16 49.14
N ALA A 28 -16.78 -1.25 48.40
CA ALA A 28 -18.03 -1.99 48.50
C ALA A 28 -18.22 -2.62 49.90
N ASN A 29 -17.15 -3.17 50.48
CA ASN A 29 -17.20 -3.71 51.84
C ASN A 29 -17.42 -2.62 52.89
N HIS A 30 -16.78 -1.46 52.74
CA HIS A 30 -16.95 -0.32 53.64
C HIS A 30 -18.39 0.21 53.61
N ILE A 31 -18.96 0.39 52.42
CA ILE A 31 -20.37 0.80 52.24
C ILE A 31 -21.31 -0.23 52.88
N SER A 32 -21.07 -1.54 52.65
CA SER A 32 -21.86 -2.61 53.26
C SER A 32 -21.81 -2.59 54.79
N THR A 33 -20.63 -2.34 55.37
CA THR A 33 -20.48 -2.25 56.83
C THR A 33 -21.15 -1.00 57.41
N GLU A 34 -21.05 0.16 56.76
CA GLU A 34 -21.75 1.37 57.22
C GLU A 34 -23.28 1.22 57.14
N VAL A 35 -23.80 0.57 56.10
CA VAL A 35 -25.24 0.27 55.98
C VAL A 35 -25.69 -0.71 57.07
N GLN A 36 -24.91 -1.74 57.35
CA GLN A 36 -25.20 -2.68 58.45
C GLN A 36 -25.16 -1.99 59.82
N GLN A 37 -24.18 -1.10 60.03
CA GLN A 37 -24.07 -0.34 61.28
C GLN A 37 -25.27 0.62 61.44
N GLY A 38 -25.61 1.39 60.40
CA GLY A 38 -26.74 2.32 60.44
C GLY A 38 -28.10 1.63 60.64
N THR A 39 -28.29 0.43 60.06
CA THR A 39 -29.51 -0.37 60.30
C THR A 39 -29.55 -0.98 61.71
N SER A 40 -28.40 -1.38 62.27
CA SER A 40 -28.28 -1.84 63.65
C SER A 40 -28.59 -0.72 64.65
N ASP A 41 -28.04 0.48 64.43
CA ASP A 41 -28.22 1.64 65.31
C ASP A 41 -29.68 2.13 65.29
N MET A 42 -30.32 2.14 64.11
CA MET A 42 -31.76 2.43 64.00
C MET A 42 -32.61 1.40 64.75
N LYS A 43 -32.27 0.10 64.64
CA LYS A 43 -32.98 -0.96 65.37
C LYS A 43 -32.81 -0.81 66.89
N ALA A 44 -31.61 -0.51 67.35
CA ALA A 44 -31.34 -0.28 68.78
C ALA A 44 -32.09 0.95 69.31
N HIS A 45 -32.17 2.03 68.53
CA HIS A 45 -32.96 3.21 68.88
C HIS A 45 -34.46 2.90 68.94
N PHE A 46 -34.97 2.14 67.98
CA PHE A 46 -36.37 1.70 67.95
C PHE A 46 -36.72 0.81 69.15
N ASP A 47 -35.88 -0.20 69.45
CA ASP A 47 -36.06 -1.09 70.60
C ASP A 47 -35.97 -0.33 71.94
N SER A 48 -35.07 0.65 72.05
CA SER A 48 -34.98 1.53 73.22
C SER A 48 -36.24 2.39 73.39
N THR A 49 -36.81 2.88 72.29
CA THR A 49 -38.02 3.70 72.30
C THR A 49 -39.23 2.87 72.74
N ILE A 50 -39.37 1.64 72.24
CA ILE A 50 -40.40 0.70 72.68
C ILE A 50 -40.23 0.36 74.17
N ARG A 51 -39.01 0.06 74.63
CA ARG A 51 -38.77 -0.24 76.05
C ARG A 51 -39.13 0.92 76.98
N ARG A 52 -38.87 2.17 76.57
CA ARG A 52 -39.31 3.36 77.34
C ARG A 52 -40.84 3.50 77.34
N ALA A 53 -41.50 3.21 76.22
CA ALA A 53 -42.97 3.24 76.16
C ALA A 53 -43.62 2.16 77.03
N THR A 54 -42.98 1.00 77.20
CA THR A 54 -43.48 -0.11 78.03
C THR A 54 -43.08 -0.03 79.51
N ALA A 55 -42.20 0.91 79.90
CA ALA A 55 -41.68 1.03 81.27
C ALA A 55 -42.51 1.98 82.17
N PHE A 56 -43.71 2.39 81.75
CA PHE A 56 -44.63 3.10 82.63
C PHE A 56 -45.24 2.12 83.65
N PRO A 57 -45.04 2.32 84.97
CA PRO A 57 -45.72 1.53 85.98
C PRO A 57 -47.18 1.95 86.01
N PHE A 58 -48.08 1.03 85.62
CA PHE A 58 -49.52 1.19 85.77
C PHE A 58 -49.88 1.07 87.26
N ASN A 59 -49.66 2.16 88.01
CA ASN A 59 -50.19 2.29 89.37
C ASN A 59 -51.65 2.72 89.27
N GLY A 60 -52.54 1.90 89.83
CA GLY A 60 -53.97 2.14 89.87
C GLY A 60 -54.31 3.43 90.62
N MET A 61 -54.57 4.49 89.85
CA MET A 61 -55.33 5.65 90.29
C MET A 61 -56.33 5.98 89.18
N LEU A 62 -57.62 5.89 89.51
CA LEU A 62 -58.72 6.38 88.69
C LEU A 62 -58.58 7.89 88.52
N LEU A 63 -57.85 8.30 87.48
CA LEU A 63 -57.85 9.66 86.96
C LEU A 63 -58.70 9.69 85.71
N ARG A 64 -59.78 10.47 85.78
CA ARG A 64 -60.68 10.76 84.67
C ARG A 64 -59.85 11.43 83.56
N PRO A 65 -59.81 10.91 82.32
CA PRO A 65 -58.98 11.49 81.28
C PRO A 65 -59.55 12.86 80.87
N SER A 66 -58.68 13.87 80.81
CA SER A 66 -58.92 15.07 80.01
C SER A 66 -58.97 14.63 78.55
N SER A 67 -60.17 14.49 77.98
CA SER A 67 -60.35 14.00 76.61
C SER A 67 -59.76 14.93 75.55
N GLN A 68 -59.48 16.19 75.89
CA GLN A 68 -58.89 17.18 74.98
C GLN A 68 -57.37 17.00 74.78
N ASP A 69 -56.63 16.61 75.83
CA ASP A 69 -55.16 16.49 75.75
C ASP A 69 -54.71 15.17 75.08
N HIS A 70 -55.50 14.10 75.24
CA HIS A 70 -55.24 12.82 74.57
C HIS A 70 -55.60 12.86 73.07
N ASP A 71 -56.69 13.52 72.69
CA ASP A 71 -57.08 13.66 71.29
C ASP A 71 -56.12 14.58 70.51
N SER A 72 -55.59 15.61 71.15
CA SER A 72 -54.59 16.49 70.52
C SER A 72 -53.25 15.77 70.34
N SER A 73 -52.78 15.02 71.35
CA SER A 73 -51.57 14.21 71.26
C SER A 73 -51.69 13.08 70.22
N ALA A 74 -52.84 12.41 70.15
CA ALA A 74 -53.12 11.39 69.15
C ALA A 74 -53.14 11.94 67.72
N ARG A 75 -53.74 13.14 67.51
CA ARG A 75 -53.72 13.82 66.21
C ARG A 75 -52.30 14.27 65.82
N GLN A 76 -51.50 14.70 66.78
CA GLN A 76 -50.12 15.12 66.54
C GLN A 76 -49.24 13.94 66.13
N LEU A 77 -49.38 12.79 66.80
CA LEU A 77 -48.71 11.53 66.41
C LEU A 77 -49.17 11.00 65.04
N GLN A 78 -50.46 11.16 64.70
CA GLN A 78 -50.98 10.82 63.37
C GLN A 78 -50.40 11.73 62.27
N ALA A 79 -50.26 13.02 62.55
CA ALA A 79 -49.63 13.95 61.61
C ALA A 79 -48.14 13.63 61.41
N GLU A 80 -47.40 13.37 62.49
CA GLU A 80 -45.98 13.02 62.45
C GLU A 80 -45.74 11.67 61.74
N THR A 81 -46.59 10.67 61.97
CA THR A 81 -46.51 9.40 61.23
C THR A 81 -46.83 9.57 59.75
N HIS A 82 -47.77 10.44 59.38
CA HIS A 82 -48.04 10.74 57.97
C HIS A 82 -46.84 11.46 57.31
N GLU A 83 -46.24 12.42 58.01
CA GLU A 83 -45.07 13.17 57.52
C GLU A 83 -43.84 12.25 57.33
N LEU A 84 -43.59 11.36 58.30
CA LEU A 84 -42.53 10.35 58.19
C LEU A 84 -42.78 9.38 57.04
N ARG A 85 -44.03 8.99 56.79
CA ARG A 85 -44.39 8.11 55.67
C ARG A 85 -44.14 8.77 54.33
N ASP A 86 -44.53 10.04 54.20
CA ASP A 86 -44.28 10.83 52.98
C ASP A 86 -42.79 11.06 52.76
N ARG A 87 -42.03 11.30 53.83
CA ARG A 87 -40.57 11.43 53.76
C ARG A 87 -39.89 10.12 53.37
N SER A 88 -40.34 8.99 53.91
CA SER A 88 -39.87 7.65 53.53
C SER A 88 -40.15 7.37 52.06
N ALA A 89 -41.37 7.66 51.58
CA ALA A 89 -41.74 7.46 50.19
C ALA A 89 -40.92 8.32 49.22
N ARG A 90 -40.60 9.58 49.58
CA ARG A 90 -39.72 10.45 48.79
C ARG A 90 -38.28 9.92 48.75
N LEU A 91 -37.74 9.50 49.89
CA LEU A 91 -36.41 8.90 49.98
C LEU A 91 -36.29 7.62 49.15
N GLU A 92 -37.31 6.76 49.18
CA GLU A 92 -37.38 5.56 48.35
C GLU A 92 -37.41 5.90 46.85
N ALA A 93 -38.19 6.91 46.46
CA ALA A 93 -38.25 7.38 45.07
C ALA A 93 -36.89 7.96 44.59
N ASP A 94 -36.23 8.76 45.42
CA ASP A 94 -34.90 9.33 45.12
C ASP A 94 -33.82 8.22 45.01
N HIS A 95 -33.90 7.21 45.88
CA HIS A 95 -33.02 6.04 45.81
C HIS A 95 -33.24 5.25 44.52
N GLN A 96 -34.50 4.99 44.15
CA GLN A 96 -34.83 4.30 42.90
C GLN A 96 -34.39 5.10 41.67
N GLY A 97 -34.50 6.44 41.71
CA GLY A 97 -33.96 7.32 40.68
C GLY A 97 -32.44 7.20 40.53
N SER A 98 -31.72 7.21 41.66
CA SER A 98 -30.27 7.06 41.69
C SER A 98 -29.80 5.70 41.17
N ILE A 99 -30.50 4.62 41.54
CA ILE A 99 -30.21 3.26 41.04
C ILE A 99 -30.34 3.21 39.52
N ARG A 100 -31.41 3.78 38.95
CA ARG A 100 -31.61 3.78 37.49
C ARG A 100 -30.51 4.54 36.75
N ILE A 101 -30.04 5.67 37.31
CA ILE A 101 -28.94 6.46 36.73
C ILE A 101 -27.65 5.65 36.75
N LEU A 102 -27.32 5.01 37.87
CA LEU A 102 -26.13 4.17 38.00
C LEU A 102 -26.17 2.96 37.07
N GLU A 103 -27.34 2.32 36.91
CA GLU A 103 -27.52 1.21 35.96
C GLU A 103 -27.33 1.66 34.52
N ALA A 104 -27.82 2.84 34.14
CA ALA A 104 -27.63 3.41 32.81
C ALA A 104 -26.15 3.74 32.54
N GLN A 105 -25.45 4.32 33.51
CA GLN A 105 -24.01 4.58 33.43
C GLN A 105 -23.21 3.28 33.32
N ARG A 106 -23.58 2.25 34.10
CA ARG A 106 -22.93 0.94 34.04
C ARG A 106 -23.04 0.31 32.66
N ARG A 107 -24.24 0.33 32.05
CA ARG A 107 -24.45 -0.18 30.69
C ARG A 107 -23.65 0.61 29.65
N SER A 108 -23.62 1.94 29.76
CA SER A 108 -22.83 2.79 28.87
C SER A 108 -21.34 2.46 28.93
N LEU A 109 -20.80 2.25 30.14
CA LEU A 109 -19.40 1.86 30.34
C LEU A 109 -19.11 0.44 29.84
N GLU A 110 -20.05 -0.50 30.02
CA GLU A 110 -19.94 -1.86 29.48
C GLU A 110 -19.87 -1.84 27.93
N ASP A 111 -20.69 -1.02 27.28
CA ASP A 111 -20.67 -0.83 25.82
C ASP A 111 -19.37 -0.18 25.34
N GLU A 112 -18.89 0.85 26.04
CA GLU A 112 -17.63 1.52 25.70
C GLU A 112 -16.44 0.56 25.85
N LYS A 113 -16.42 -0.23 26.92
CA LYS A 113 -15.43 -1.30 27.14
C LYS A 113 -15.45 -2.33 26.02
N LEU A 114 -16.63 -2.73 25.54
CA LEU A 114 -16.77 -3.66 24.42
C LEU A 114 -16.18 -3.08 23.13
N ILE A 115 -16.48 -1.81 22.82
CA ILE A 115 -15.96 -1.11 21.63
C ILE A 115 -14.43 -1.00 21.70
N LEU A 116 -13.90 -0.62 22.86
CA LEU A 116 -12.46 -0.45 23.05
C LEU A 116 -11.73 -1.79 22.91
N ASN A 117 -12.28 -2.88 23.48
CA ASN A 117 -11.73 -4.23 23.32
C ASN A 117 -11.73 -4.69 21.86
N LYS A 118 -12.77 -4.37 21.07
CA LYS A 118 -12.80 -4.68 19.64
C LYS A 118 -11.72 -3.92 18.88
N LYS A 119 -11.53 -2.63 19.17
CA LYS A 119 -10.47 -1.80 18.56
C LYS A 119 -9.08 -2.31 18.93
N TYR A 120 -8.86 -2.66 20.20
CA TYR A 120 -7.60 -3.21 20.68
C TYR A 120 -7.23 -4.50 19.94
N ARG A 121 -8.15 -5.46 19.84
CA ARG A 121 -7.92 -6.70 19.08
C ARG A 121 -7.62 -6.43 17.60
N ALA A 122 -8.32 -5.49 16.98
CA ALA A 122 -8.07 -5.13 15.58
C ALA A 122 -6.65 -4.53 15.39
N MET A 123 -6.23 -3.65 16.30
CA MET A 123 -4.86 -3.10 16.28
C MET A 123 -3.80 -4.18 16.55
N GLU A 124 -4.06 -5.10 17.47
CA GLU A 124 -3.15 -6.20 17.79
C GLU A 124 -2.95 -7.13 16.58
N VAL A 125 -4.03 -7.48 15.87
CA VAL A 125 -3.94 -8.24 14.61
C VAL A 125 -3.16 -7.46 13.55
N ALA A 126 -3.38 -6.15 13.41
CA ALA A 126 -2.64 -5.32 12.46
C ALA A 126 -1.14 -5.25 12.81
N LEU A 127 -0.80 -5.14 14.09
CA LEU A 127 0.58 -5.13 14.57
C LEU A 127 1.27 -6.48 14.32
N GLN A 128 0.58 -7.60 14.59
CA GLN A 128 1.11 -8.94 14.31
C GLN A 128 1.37 -9.15 12.82
N ARG A 129 0.48 -8.69 11.94
CA ARG A 129 0.68 -8.71 10.48
C ARG A 129 1.89 -7.88 10.08
N SER A 130 1.97 -6.64 10.56
CA SER A 130 3.10 -5.76 10.28
C SER A 130 4.44 -6.36 10.75
N ARG A 131 4.49 -6.97 11.94
CA ARG A 131 5.68 -7.68 12.44
C ARG A 131 6.04 -8.88 11.57
N ALA A 132 5.05 -9.64 11.09
CA ALA A 132 5.29 -10.75 10.17
C ALA A 132 5.86 -10.25 8.83
N ASP A 133 5.33 -9.15 8.29
CA ASP A 133 5.82 -8.52 7.07
C ASP A 133 7.26 -8.01 7.20
N VAL A 134 7.58 -7.35 8.32
CA VAL A 134 8.96 -6.91 8.62
C VAL A 134 9.91 -8.10 8.73
N LYS A 135 9.52 -9.17 9.43
CA LYS A 135 10.35 -10.39 9.52
C LYS A 135 10.58 -11.02 8.14
N ARG A 136 9.53 -11.08 7.31
CA ARG A 136 9.61 -11.58 5.94
C ARG A 136 10.58 -10.75 5.10
N LEU A 137 10.46 -9.42 5.11
CA LEU A 137 11.37 -8.51 4.42
C LEU A 137 12.82 -8.66 4.89
N ASN A 138 13.05 -8.72 6.21
CA ASN A 138 14.39 -8.92 6.76
C ASN A 138 15.00 -10.25 6.32
N SER A 139 14.20 -11.33 6.29
CA SER A 139 14.68 -12.63 5.83
C SER A 139 15.11 -12.61 4.35
N ILE A 140 14.44 -11.80 3.53
CA ILE A 140 14.74 -11.62 2.11
C ILE A 140 16.02 -10.81 1.93
N VAL A 141 16.18 -9.71 2.68
CA VAL A 141 17.42 -8.91 2.68
C VAL A 141 18.62 -9.77 3.10
N VAL A 142 18.45 -10.64 4.10
CA VAL A 142 19.52 -11.55 4.57
C VAL A 142 19.83 -12.64 3.52
N LYS A 143 18.82 -13.30 2.96
CA LYS A 143 19.00 -14.34 1.92
C LYS A 143 19.66 -13.80 0.65
N SER A 144 19.34 -12.57 0.28
CA SER A 144 19.96 -11.90 -0.87
C SER A 144 21.49 -11.84 -0.76
N LYS A 145 22.08 -11.85 0.44
CA LYS A 145 23.55 -11.86 0.61
C LYS A 145 24.21 -13.21 0.28
N MET A 146 23.44 -14.28 0.08
CA MET A 146 23.96 -15.65 -0.09
C MET A 146 23.93 -16.16 -1.53
N GLU A 147 23.06 -15.62 -2.40
CA GLU A 147 22.99 -15.96 -3.82
C GLU A 147 23.80 -14.96 -4.64
N ASP A 148 25.10 -15.20 -4.73
CA ASP A 148 26.07 -14.23 -5.24
C ASP A 148 26.32 -14.33 -6.77
N SER A 149 25.76 -15.34 -7.42
CA SER A 149 25.79 -15.46 -8.89
C SER A 149 24.53 -14.81 -9.47
N GLY A 150 24.59 -13.49 -9.67
CA GLY A 150 23.61 -12.80 -10.51
C GLY A 150 23.52 -13.38 -11.92
N PRO A 151 22.52 -12.99 -12.72
CA PRO A 151 22.32 -13.50 -14.07
C PRO A 151 23.54 -13.23 -14.96
N THR A 152 23.92 -14.22 -15.76
CA THR A 152 25.07 -14.13 -16.67
C THR A 152 24.78 -13.17 -17.83
N ASP A 153 25.82 -12.58 -18.40
CA ASP A 153 25.68 -11.69 -19.57
C ASP A 153 24.99 -12.41 -20.74
N ASP A 154 25.24 -13.70 -20.94
CA ASP A 154 24.60 -14.51 -21.97
C ASP A 154 23.09 -14.71 -21.73
N GLN A 155 22.68 -14.88 -20.47
CA GLN A 155 21.26 -14.97 -20.10
C GLN A 155 20.57 -13.64 -20.35
N ILE A 156 21.15 -12.53 -19.88
CA ILE A 156 20.64 -11.18 -20.09
C ILE A 156 20.49 -10.88 -21.59
N ARG A 157 21.52 -11.24 -22.37
CA ARG A 157 21.52 -11.08 -23.82
C ARG A 157 20.42 -11.90 -24.49
N ALA A 158 20.27 -13.17 -24.10
CA ALA A 158 19.24 -14.05 -24.63
C ALA A 158 17.82 -13.54 -24.32
N ASP A 159 17.58 -13.06 -23.09
CA ASP A 159 16.29 -12.52 -22.69
C ASP A 159 15.96 -11.23 -23.45
N PHE A 160 16.94 -10.33 -23.60
CA PHE A 160 16.78 -9.08 -24.35
C PHE A 160 16.53 -9.32 -25.85
N ARG A 161 17.24 -10.26 -26.49
CA ARG A 161 16.92 -10.71 -27.86
C ARG A 161 15.53 -11.35 -27.93
N GLY A 162 15.17 -12.11 -26.90
CA GLY A 162 13.87 -12.72 -26.75
C GLY A 162 12.73 -11.69 -26.71
N LEU A 163 12.98 -10.49 -26.16
CA LEU A 163 12.06 -9.35 -26.20
C LEU A 163 11.93 -8.79 -27.63
N GLY A 164 13.05 -8.59 -28.33
CA GLY A 164 13.05 -8.15 -29.74
C GLY A 164 12.30 -9.10 -30.67
N ASN A 165 12.44 -10.40 -30.45
CA ASN A 165 11.70 -11.43 -31.17
C ASN A 165 10.19 -11.40 -30.88
N ALA A 166 9.79 -11.08 -29.65
CA ALA A 166 8.37 -10.91 -29.29
C ALA A 166 7.76 -9.69 -30.00
N VAL A 167 8.47 -8.54 -30.01
CA VAL A 167 8.08 -7.35 -30.77
C VAL A 167 7.94 -7.67 -32.26
N LEU A 168 8.91 -8.40 -32.83
CA LEU A 168 8.89 -8.83 -34.23
C LEU A 168 7.64 -9.67 -34.56
N LYS A 169 7.35 -10.68 -33.74
CA LYS A 169 6.18 -11.57 -33.90
C LYS A 169 4.88 -10.80 -33.79
N LEU A 170 4.78 -9.91 -32.80
CA LEU A 170 3.59 -9.08 -32.58
C LEU A 170 3.32 -8.16 -33.78
N ALA A 171 4.36 -7.48 -34.29
CA ALA A 171 4.24 -6.66 -35.48
C ALA A 171 3.83 -7.51 -36.71
N HIS A 172 4.46 -8.67 -36.92
CA HIS A 172 4.10 -9.56 -38.04
C HIS A 172 2.66 -10.04 -38.02
N LYS A 173 2.16 -10.46 -36.85
CA LYS A 173 0.80 -11.01 -36.71
C LYS A 173 -0.29 -9.95 -36.96
N ASN A 174 -0.03 -8.69 -36.63
CA ASN A 174 -1.05 -7.64 -36.61
C ASN A 174 -0.99 -6.66 -37.79
N LEU A 175 0.09 -6.64 -38.58
CA LEU A 175 0.22 -5.78 -39.78
C LEU A 175 -0.28 -6.41 -41.08
N GLN A 176 -0.61 -7.71 -41.10
CA GLN A 176 -0.86 -8.46 -42.33
C GLN A 176 -2.12 -8.02 -43.14
N ALA A 177 -2.85 -6.98 -42.75
CA ALA A 177 -4.18 -6.70 -43.29
C ALA A 177 -4.49 -5.24 -43.68
N THR A 178 -3.62 -4.25 -43.44
CA THR A 178 -4.02 -2.83 -43.55
C THR A 178 -3.04 -1.99 -44.36
N THR A 179 -3.37 -1.77 -45.64
CA THR A 179 -2.71 -0.75 -46.48
C THR A 179 -3.10 0.67 -46.04
N GLU A 180 -4.29 0.80 -45.44
CA GLU A 180 -4.90 2.05 -44.99
C GLU A 180 -4.96 2.07 -43.46
N LEU A 181 -4.40 3.11 -42.84
CA LEU A 181 -4.59 3.38 -41.42
C LEU A 181 -6.07 3.70 -41.21
N LYS A 182 -6.64 3.24 -40.09
CA LYS A 182 -7.97 3.73 -39.68
C LYS A 182 -7.91 5.26 -39.56
N ASN A 183 -9.00 5.95 -39.91
CA ASN A 183 -9.17 7.38 -39.66
C ASN A 183 -9.24 7.62 -38.14
N CYS A 184 -8.10 7.53 -37.47
CA CYS A 184 -7.91 8.01 -36.12
C CYS A 184 -7.81 9.54 -36.24
N HIS A 185 -8.71 10.28 -35.59
CA HIS A 185 -8.55 11.72 -35.51
C HIS A 185 -7.19 12.00 -34.84
N SER A 186 -6.38 12.89 -35.41
CA SER A 186 -5.03 13.18 -34.88
C SER A 186 -5.04 13.68 -33.44
N ASP A 187 -6.22 14.09 -32.96
CA ASP A 187 -6.46 14.59 -31.61
C ASP A 187 -6.45 13.47 -30.54
N ASP A 188 -6.72 12.21 -30.93
CA ASP A 188 -6.69 11.06 -30.02
C ASP A 188 -5.28 10.46 -29.87
N LEU A 189 -4.38 10.78 -30.81
CA LEU A 189 -3.00 10.30 -30.81
C LEU A 189 -2.08 11.33 -30.17
N GLY A 190 -1.26 10.90 -29.21
CA GLY A 190 -0.20 11.76 -28.69
C GLY A 190 0.78 12.18 -29.79
N LYS A 191 1.50 13.28 -29.55
CA LYS A 191 2.47 13.84 -30.51
C LYS A 191 3.56 12.84 -30.92
N LYS A 192 3.95 11.93 -30.01
CA LYS A 192 4.96 10.90 -30.27
C LYS A 192 4.40 9.85 -31.22
N GLU A 193 3.19 9.37 -30.98
CA GLU A 193 2.51 8.34 -31.76
C GLU A 193 2.22 8.85 -33.18
N ALA A 194 1.76 10.10 -33.31
CA ALA A 194 1.56 10.75 -34.61
C ALA A 194 2.87 10.84 -35.42
N SER A 195 4.02 11.06 -34.77
CA SER A 195 5.32 11.12 -35.45
C SER A 195 5.76 9.77 -36.04
N TRP A 196 5.34 8.65 -35.45
CA TRP A 196 5.61 7.31 -35.98
C TRP A 196 4.78 7.00 -37.24
N LEU A 197 3.66 7.69 -37.45
CA LEU A 197 2.77 7.51 -38.60
C LEU A 197 3.04 8.52 -39.73
N GLN A 198 3.96 9.46 -39.54
CA GLN A 198 4.29 10.45 -40.55
C GLN A 198 4.83 9.78 -41.81
N GLY A 199 4.24 10.10 -42.98
CA GLY A 199 4.64 9.54 -44.27
C GLY A 199 4.25 8.08 -44.49
N TRP A 200 3.35 7.52 -43.67
CA TRP A 200 2.96 6.10 -43.73
C TRP A 200 2.59 5.59 -45.14
N SER A 201 1.84 6.39 -45.89
CA SER A 201 1.39 6.04 -47.25
C SER A 201 2.54 5.85 -48.23
N ASP A 202 3.66 6.55 -48.02
CA ASP A 202 4.82 6.55 -48.92
C ASP A 202 5.79 5.38 -48.62
N LEU A 203 5.58 4.67 -47.51
CA LEU A 203 6.44 3.57 -47.08
C LEU A 203 6.08 2.26 -47.77
N THR A 204 7.11 1.47 -48.09
CA THR A 204 6.95 0.07 -48.52
C THR A 204 6.38 -0.79 -47.38
N PRO A 205 5.73 -1.93 -47.66
CA PRO A 205 5.22 -2.83 -46.63
C PRO A 205 6.27 -3.25 -45.60
N GLU A 206 7.51 -3.47 -46.05
CA GLU A 206 8.64 -3.82 -45.19
C GLU A 206 9.03 -2.66 -44.24
N LEU A 207 9.12 -1.43 -44.74
CA LEU A 207 9.39 -0.24 -43.91
C LEU A 207 8.28 0.02 -42.90
N ARG A 208 7.01 -0.23 -43.27
CA ARG A 208 5.87 -0.20 -42.34
C ARG A 208 6.04 -1.20 -41.19
N HIS A 209 6.48 -2.42 -41.49
CA HIS A 209 6.81 -3.41 -40.45
C HIS A 209 7.89 -2.92 -39.50
N TYR A 210 8.99 -2.36 -40.01
CA TYR A 210 10.05 -1.82 -39.16
C TYR A 210 9.57 -0.64 -38.30
N ARG A 211 8.69 0.21 -38.84
CA ARG A 211 8.18 1.37 -38.13
C ARG A 211 7.28 1.00 -36.96
N VAL A 212 6.39 0.02 -37.15
CA VAL A 212 5.55 -0.52 -36.06
C VAL A 212 6.38 -1.23 -35.00
N ARG A 213 7.40 -2.00 -35.40
CA ARG A 213 8.34 -2.59 -34.44
C ARG A 213 9.02 -1.53 -33.58
N GLY A 214 9.55 -0.48 -34.22
CA GLY A 214 10.17 0.65 -33.54
C GLY A 214 9.23 1.35 -32.58
N ALA A 215 7.98 1.59 -33.00
CA ALA A 215 6.97 2.23 -32.16
C ALA A 215 6.57 1.37 -30.94
N ILE A 216 6.27 0.07 -31.13
CA ILE A 216 5.98 -0.86 -30.03
C ILE A 216 7.14 -0.89 -29.04
N PHE A 217 8.37 -1.06 -29.55
CA PHE A 217 9.55 -1.08 -28.71
C PHE A 217 9.74 0.22 -27.95
N ASN A 218 9.49 1.38 -28.57
CA ASN A 218 9.64 2.67 -27.94
C ASN A 218 8.64 2.88 -26.78
N ILE A 219 7.42 2.34 -26.89
CA ILE A 219 6.45 2.35 -25.78
C ILE A 219 6.95 1.48 -24.63
N VAL A 220 7.42 0.27 -24.93
CA VAL A 220 8.01 -0.64 -23.93
C VAL A 220 9.25 -0.01 -23.28
N LEU A 221 10.08 0.68 -24.06
CA LEU A 221 11.26 1.40 -23.60
C LEU A 221 10.88 2.50 -22.59
N ASP A 222 9.94 3.37 -22.96
CA ASP A 222 9.45 4.46 -22.12
C ASP A 222 8.85 3.93 -20.80
N ALA A 223 8.21 2.76 -20.82
CA ALA A 223 7.62 2.13 -19.64
C ALA A 223 8.65 1.51 -18.68
N TYR A 224 9.63 0.77 -19.20
CA TYR A 224 10.47 -0.13 -18.36
C TYR A 224 11.97 0.19 -18.33
N PHE A 225 12.49 0.91 -19.33
CA PHE A 225 13.95 1.00 -19.55
C PHE A 225 14.51 2.44 -19.52
N VAL A 226 13.70 3.46 -19.80
CA VAL A 226 14.18 4.87 -19.80
C VAL A 226 14.47 5.36 -18.38
N LYS A 227 13.66 4.95 -17.41
CA LYS A 227 13.75 5.44 -16.03
C LYS A 227 14.08 4.30 -15.09
N PRO A 228 14.73 4.60 -13.95
CA PRO A 228 14.84 3.64 -12.87
C PRO A 228 13.49 3.01 -12.56
N TYR A 229 13.47 1.69 -12.64
CA TYR A 229 12.30 0.84 -12.44
C TYR A 229 12.56 -0.11 -11.26
N PHE A 230 11.61 -0.21 -10.33
CA PHE A 230 11.69 -1.09 -9.17
C PHE A 230 10.57 -2.13 -9.08
N GLY A 231 9.60 -2.11 -10.01
CA GLY A 231 8.47 -3.03 -10.01
C GLY A 231 7.35 -2.65 -9.04
N LEU A 232 7.29 -1.38 -8.63
CA LEU A 232 6.19 -0.83 -7.82
C LEU A 232 5.32 0.11 -8.65
N ASP A 233 4.18 0.48 -8.09
CA ASP A 233 3.19 1.32 -8.75
C ASP A 233 3.19 2.77 -8.21
N GLY A 234 2.60 3.64 -9.03
CA GLY A 234 2.16 4.98 -8.64
C GLY A 234 3.20 5.86 -7.95
N ARG A 235 2.92 6.22 -6.70
CA ARG A 235 3.69 7.21 -5.93
C ARG A 235 5.00 6.64 -5.39
N THR A 236 5.00 5.36 -5.03
CA THR A 236 6.15 4.70 -4.39
C THR A 236 7.28 4.52 -5.41
N GLU A 237 6.95 4.03 -6.61
CA GLU A 237 7.88 3.92 -7.73
C GLU A 237 8.53 5.26 -8.08
N ARG A 238 7.71 6.33 -8.14
CA ARG A 238 8.19 7.69 -8.39
C ARG A 238 9.13 8.18 -7.28
N ALA A 239 8.79 7.94 -6.02
CA ALA A 239 9.62 8.35 -4.90
C ALA A 239 10.99 7.63 -4.88
N LEU A 240 11.02 6.33 -5.17
CA LEU A 240 12.27 5.57 -5.27
C LEU A 240 13.14 6.07 -6.43
N ARG A 241 12.53 6.37 -7.57
CA ARG A 241 13.20 6.97 -8.72
C ARG A 241 13.80 8.34 -8.39
N ASP A 242 13.02 9.22 -7.78
CA ASP A 242 13.48 10.57 -7.41
C ASP A 242 14.61 10.50 -6.37
N PHE A 243 14.52 9.54 -5.45
CA PHE A 243 15.57 9.26 -4.48
C PHE A 243 16.85 8.80 -5.16
N GLU A 244 16.81 7.82 -6.05
CA GLU A 244 17.99 7.36 -6.80
C GLU A 244 18.62 8.47 -7.63
N CYS A 245 17.81 9.22 -8.39
CA CYS A 245 18.29 10.39 -9.14
C CYS A 245 18.98 11.41 -8.23
N SER A 246 18.52 11.54 -6.98
CA SER A 246 19.15 12.42 -5.99
C SER A 246 20.46 11.85 -5.46
N LEU A 247 20.56 10.53 -5.28
CA LEU A 247 21.81 9.87 -4.90
C LEU A 247 22.88 10.01 -6.00
N GLU A 248 22.51 9.82 -7.26
CA GLU A 248 23.41 9.96 -8.41
C GLU A 248 23.92 11.40 -8.56
N LYS A 249 23.05 12.40 -8.38
CA LYS A 249 23.44 13.83 -8.45
C LYS A 249 24.35 14.27 -7.30
N ASN A 250 24.23 13.63 -6.14
CA ASN A 250 25.07 13.88 -4.96
C ASN A 250 26.31 12.96 -4.93
N GLY A 251 26.63 12.33 -6.07
CA GLY A 251 27.45 11.13 -6.23
C GLY A 251 28.90 11.15 -5.74
N GLU A 252 29.43 12.28 -5.25
CA GLU A 252 30.77 12.31 -4.65
C GLU A 252 30.87 11.52 -3.34
N ARG A 253 29.74 11.17 -2.69
CA ARG A 253 29.73 10.53 -1.36
C ARG A 253 29.36 9.06 -1.33
N ILE A 254 28.82 8.48 -2.41
CA ILE A 254 28.30 7.11 -2.40
C ILE A 254 29.11 6.26 -3.37
N SER A 255 29.66 5.15 -2.88
CA SER A 255 30.40 4.25 -3.76
C SER A 255 29.47 3.59 -4.79
N PRO A 256 29.92 3.33 -6.02
CA PRO A 256 29.13 2.60 -7.01
C PRO A 256 28.64 1.23 -6.52
N ALA A 257 29.45 0.56 -5.68
CA ALA A 257 29.10 -0.71 -5.07
C ALA A 257 27.91 -0.60 -4.10
N ASP A 258 27.86 0.47 -3.30
CA ASP A 258 26.73 0.72 -2.39
C ASP A 258 25.44 1.04 -3.16
N MET A 259 25.54 1.79 -4.27
CA MET A 259 24.41 2.06 -5.15
C MET A 259 23.83 0.77 -5.74
N VAL A 260 24.69 -0.11 -6.23
CA VAL A 260 24.30 -1.43 -6.76
C VAL A 260 23.60 -2.26 -5.68
N GLU A 261 24.19 -2.34 -4.49
CA GLU A 261 23.61 -3.13 -3.39
C GLU A 261 22.27 -2.54 -2.92
N TRP A 262 22.15 -1.21 -2.87
CA TRP A 262 20.90 -0.53 -2.56
C TRP A 262 19.82 -0.84 -3.60
N ARG A 263 20.12 -0.73 -4.91
CA ARG A 263 19.20 -1.08 -6.00
C ARG A 263 18.69 -2.50 -5.85
N ARG A 264 19.63 -3.44 -5.69
CA ARG A 264 19.33 -4.88 -5.57
C ARG A 264 18.38 -5.15 -4.40
N ARG A 265 18.70 -4.66 -3.20
CA ARG A 265 17.84 -4.83 -2.01
C ARG A 265 16.47 -4.18 -2.19
N THR A 266 16.42 -3.00 -2.81
CA THR A 266 15.17 -2.27 -3.04
C THR A 266 14.28 -3.04 -4.01
N VAL A 267 14.82 -3.56 -5.11
CA VAL A 267 14.07 -4.41 -6.06
C VAL A 267 13.59 -5.69 -5.39
N THR A 268 14.43 -6.39 -4.62
CA THR A 268 14.01 -7.62 -3.94
C THR A 268 12.90 -7.34 -2.91
N ALA A 269 13.00 -6.24 -2.16
CA ALA A 269 11.95 -5.82 -1.23
C ALA A 269 10.66 -5.43 -1.97
N ALA A 270 10.77 -4.71 -3.08
CA ALA A 270 9.63 -4.34 -3.93
C ALA A 270 8.89 -5.57 -4.46
N GLN A 271 9.61 -6.54 -5.02
CA GLN A 271 9.06 -7.82 -5.50
C GLN A 271 8.33 -8.57 -4.36
N ALA A 272 8.84 -8.50 -3.14
CA ALA A 272 8.20 -9.13 -1.99
C ALA A 272 6.91 -8.40 -1.53
N LEU A 273 6.85 -7.09 -1.70
CA LEU A 273 5.71 -6.26 -1.29
C LEU A 273 4.59 -6.24 -2.33
N ARG A 274 4.90 -6.65 -3.56
CA ARG A 274 4.06 -6.43 -4.72
C ARG A 274 2.67 -7.07 -4.57
N PRO A 275 1.60 -6.28 -4.55
CA PRO A 275 0.26 -6.79 -4.72
C PRO A 275 -0.05 -6.77 -6.23
N THR A 276 -0.17 -7.94 -6.85
CA THR A 276 -0.78 -8.17 -8.19
C THR A 276 -0.07 -7.62 -9.44
N ASP A 277 -0.35 -8.28 -10.58
CA ASP A 277 0.24 -8.11 -11.92
C ASP A 277 -0.17 -6.81 -12.65
N GLU A 278 -0.55 -5.75 -11.94
CA GLU A 278 -1.26 -4.59 -12.51
C GLU A 278 -0.43 -3.76 -13.50
N ILE A 279 0.90 -3.69 -13.34
CA ILE A 279 1.74 -2.80 -14.15
C ILE A 279 1.88 -3.30 -15.60
N PRO A 280 2.24 -4.59 -15.85
CA PRO A 280 2.18 -5.16 -17.18
C PRO A 280 0.82 -4.99 -17.86
N HIS A 281 -0.27 -5.16 -17.09
CA HIS A 281 -1.63 -4.97 -17.59
C HIS A 281 -1.92 -3.53 -18.05
N LEU A 282 -1.47 -2.52 -17.30
CA LEU A 282 -1.63 -1.11 -17.68
C LEU A 282 -0.84 -0.77 -18.95
N ALA A 283 0.44 -1.14 -19.00
CA ALA A 283 1.28 -0.89 -20.18
C ALA A 283 0.74 -1.64 -21.42
N ALA A 284 0.24 -2.87 -21.23
CA ALA A 284 -0.37 -3.63 -22.31
C ALA A 284 -1.67 -3.00 -22.81
N LYS A 285 -2.47 -2.44 -21.91
CA LYS A 285 -3.67 -1.69 -22.25
C LYS A 285 -3.34 -0.47 -23.09
N ASP A 286 -2.32 0.32 -22.71
CA ASP A 286 -1.89 1.50 -23.48
C ASP A 286 -1.44 1.12 -24.90
N ILE A 287 -0.63 0.06 -25.05
CA ILE A 287 -0.20 -0.42 -26.38
C ILE A 287 -1.41 -0.88 -27.21
N CYS A 288 -2.36 -1.60 -26.61
CA CYS A 288 -3.58 -2.07 -27.27
C CYS A 288 -4.49 -0.92 -27.71
N GLU A 289 -4.84 -0.02 -26.79
CA GLU A 289 -5.86 1.01 -26.99
C GLU A 289 -5.33 2.16 -27.86
N ILE A 290 -4.10 2.60 -27.63
CA ILE A 290 -3.55 3.80 -28.28
C ILE A 290 -2.91 3.44 -29.62
N PHE A 291 -2.14 2.35 -29.68
CA PHE A 291 -1.29 2.08 -30.84
C PHE A 291 -1.84 0.97 -31.75
N MET A 292 -2.24 -0.17 -31.19
CA MET A 292 -2.70 -1.31 -32.01
C MET A 292 -4.09 -1.13 -32.60
N SER A 293 -4.93 -0.29 -31.98
CA SER A 293 -6.26 0.07 -32.48
C SER A 293 -6.23 0.72 -33.88
N ILE A 294 -5.10 1.32 -34.26
CA ILE A 294 -4.87 1.97 -35.56
C ILE A 294 -4.68 0.93 -36.68
N PHE A 295 -4.01 -0.18 -36.37
CA PHE A 295 -3.64 -1.22 -37.34
C PHE A 295 -4.69 -2.33 -37.45
N THR A 296 -5.61 -2.41 -36.50
CA THR A 296 -6.65 -3.45 -36.49
C THR A 296 -7.76 -3.09 -37.48
N PRO A 297 -8.06 -3.95 -38.47
CA PRO A 297 -9.13 -3.67 -39.43
C PRO A 297 -10.51 -3.59 -38.72
N PRO A 298 -11.46 -2.80 -39.23
CA PRO A 298 -12.83 -2.80 -38.74
C PRO A 298 -13.46 -4.17 -39.03
N SER A 299 -13.39 -5.07 -38.07
CA SER A 299 -13.96 -6.41 -38.19
C SER A 299 -15.46 -6.38 -37.87
N ASN A 300 -16.27 -7.00 -38.74
CA ASN A 300 -17.68 -7.33 -38.49
C ASN A 300 -17.85 -8.60 -37.61
N GLY A 301 -16.81 -8.98 -36.85
CA GLY A 301 -16.79 -10.15 -35.96
C GLY A 301 -15.85 -9.95 -34.77
N PRO A 302 -15.83 -10.88 -33.79
CA PRO A 302 -15.02 -10.78 -32.58
C PRO A 302 -13.54 -10.79 -32.97
N THR A 303 -12.94 -9.61 -33.05
CA THR A 303 -11.52 -9.45 -33.30
C THR A 303 -10.81 -9.89 -32.02
N THR A 304 -9.99 -10.93 -32.11
CA THR A 304 -9.16 -11.36 -30.98
C THR A 304 -8.16 -10.24 -30.72
N THR A 305 -8.40 -9.43 -29.70
CA THR A 305 -7.48 -8.37 -29.30
C THR A 305 -6.11 -8.97 -29.02
N PRO A 306 -5.00 -8.40 -29.52
CA PRO A 306 -3.63 -8.91 -29.28
C PRO A 306 -3.15 -8.71 -27.82
N TYR A 307 -4.09 -8.48 -26.91
CA TYR A 307 -3.85 -8.16 -25.51
C TYR A 307 -3.04 -9.24 -24.79
N PRO A 308 -3.32 -10.56 -24.93
CA PRO A 308 -2.51 -11.59 -24.28
C PRO A 308 -1.04 -11.56 -24.70
N GLU A 309 -0.76 -11.38 -25.99
CA GLU A 309 0.62 -11.33 -26.50
C GLU A 309 1.34 -10.04 -26.10
N ILE A 310 0.60 -8.94 -26.00
CA ILE A 310 1.14 -7.66 -25.54
C ILE A 310 1.40 -7.69 -24.04
N LEU A 311 0.53 -8.34 -23.27
CA LEU A 311 0.75 -8.57 -21.85
C LEU A 311 2.01 -9.40 -21.62
N GLU A 312 2.18 -10.51 -22.33
CA GLU A 312 3.40 -11.34 -22.28
C GLU A 312 4.65 -10.51 -22.62
N LEU A 313 4.56 -9.62 -23.62
CA LEU A 313 5.64 -8.70 -23.98
C LEU A 313 5.98 -7.74 -22.82
N CYS A 314 4.98 -7.17 -22.17
CA CYS A 314 5.13 -6.27 -21.02
C CYS A 314 5.70 -6.98 -19.79
N GLU A 315 5.21 -8.18 -19.47
CA GLU A 315 5.74 -9.02 -18.39
C GLU A 315 7.21 -9.35 -18.62
N LYS A 316 7.57 -9.71 -19.86
CA LYS A 316 8.95 -9.99 -20.23
C LYS A 316 9.84 -8.75 -20.11
N ALA A 317 9.38 -7.60 -20.58
CA ALA A 317 10.10 -6.34 -20.48
C ALA A 317 10.34 -5.94 -19.02
N GLU A 318 9.32 -6.08 -18.18
CA GLU A 318 9.43 -5.89 -16.74
C GLU A 318 10.45 -6.84 -16.12
N GLN A 319 10.36 -8.14 -16.39
CA GLN A 319 11.26 -9.13 -15.82
C GLN A 319 12.71 -8.82 -16.18
N ILE A 320 12.98 -8.48 -17.44
CA ILE A 320 14.30 -8.05 -17.89
C ILE A 320 14.74 -6.80 -17.13
N SER A 321 13.90 -5.77 -17.05
CA SER A 321 14.23 -4.53 -16.33
C SER A 321 14.63 -4.80 -14.87
N LEU A 322 13.87 -5.64 -14.16
CA LEU A 322 14.18 -6.01 -12.76
C LEU A 322 15.49 -6.80 -12.66
N ILE A 323 15.74 -7.73 -13.59
CA ILE A 323 17.00 -8.48 -13.68
C ILE A 323 18.20 -7.54 -13.88
N LEU A 324 18.11 -6.60 -14.82
CA LEU A 324 19.17 -5.63 -15.10
C LEU A 324 19.49 -4.80 -13.85
N ARG A 325 18.47 -4.46 -13.07
CA ARG A 325 18.57 -3.63 -11.86
C ARG A 325 19.13 -4.38 -10.66
N GLN A 326 18.97 -5.70 -10.62
CA GLN A 326 19.57 -6.56 -9.61
C GLN A 326 21.04 -6.92 -9.92
N SER A 327 21.49 -6.68 -11.15
CA SER A 327 22.85 -7.01 -11.57
C SER A 327 23.89 -6.07 -10.94
N ARG A 328 25.13 -6.56 -10.83
CA ARG A 328 26.27 -5.79 -10.31
C ARG A 328 26.79 -4.74 -11.29
N ALA A 329 26.57 -4.96 -12.58
CA ALA A 329 26.94 -4.00 -13.61
C ALA A 329 25.75 -3.07 -13.91
N THR A 330 26.05 -1.88 -14.45
CA THR A 330 25.01 -0.96 -14.89
C THR A 330 24.68 -1.26 -16.33
N PHE A 331 23.41 -1.56 -16.61
CA PHE A 331 22.92 -1.80 -17.96
C PHE A 331 22.07 -0.63 -18.42
N THR A 332 22.26 -0.22 -19.66
CA THR A 332 21.48 0.84 -20.29
C THR A 332 21.04 0.38 -21.66
N VAL A 333 19.79 0.66 -21.99
CA VAL A 333 19.30 0.48 -23.35
C VAL A 333 19.65 1.72 -24.16
N SER A 334 20.50 1.54 -25.16
CA SER A 334 20.97 2.59 -26.05
C SER A 334 20.07 2.71 -27.29
N LEU A 335 19.73 3.95 -27.64
CA LEU A 335 19.06 4.27 -28.89
C LEU A 335 20.02 5.02 -29.82
N ALA A 336 19.95 4.71 -31.11
CA ALA A 336 20.63 5.51 -32.11
C ALA A 336 19.94 6.86 -32.25
N ARG A 337 20.70 7.95 -32.32
CA ARG A 337 20.13 9.29 -32.47
C ARG A 337 19.65 9.47 -33.91
N LYS A 338 18.48 10.09 -34.07
CA LYS A 338 18.03 10.53 -35.39
C LYS A 338 19.08 11.45 -36.00
N ASP A 339 19.30 11.31 -37.31
CA ASP A 339 20.28 12.05 -38.11
C ASP A 339 21.75 11.73 -37.80
N GLN A 340 22.01 10.74 -36.93
CA GLN A 340 23.37 10.23 -36.71
C GLN A 340 23.88 9.55 -37.98
N MET A 341 25.12 9.87 -38.38
CA MET A 341 25.76 9.22 -39.51
C MET A 341 26.03 7.75 -39.19
N ILE A 342 25.73 6.89 -40.15
CA ILE A 342 26.08 5.48 -40.11
C ILE A 342 27.40 5.37 -40.88
N ASP A 343 28.50 5.19 -40.15
CA ASP A 343 29.80 4.85 -40.73
C ASP A 343 29.71 3.50 -41.48
N GLN A 344 30.79 3.04 -42.13
CA GLN A 344 30.75 1.80 -42.91
C GLN A 344 29.99 0.69 -42.16
N PRO A 345 28.96 0.05 -42.78
CA PRO A 345 28.01 -0.81 -42.07
C PRO A 345 28.65 -1.93 -41.25
N GLU A 346 29.82 -2.39 -41.70
CA GLU A 346 30.59 -3.48 -41.10
C GLU A 346 31.27 -3.07 -39.78
N ASP A 347 31.69 -1.81 -39.67
CA ASP A 347 32.41 -1.27 -38.50
C ASP A 347 31.51 -0.45 -37.56
N SER A 348 30.23 -0.28 -37.91
CA SER A 348 29.34 0.53 -37.10
C SER A 348 28.91 -0.19 -35.81
N ASN A 349 28.75 0.59 -34.74
CA ASN A 349 28.16 0.13 -33.47
C ASN A 349 26.64 -0.12 -33.57
N MET A 350 26.08 -0.22 -34.77
CA MET A 350 24.66 -0.36 -35.07
C MET A 350 24.45 -1.44 -36.14
N GLU A 351 23.21 -1.91 -36.28
CA GLU A 351 22.81 -2.82 -37.34
C GLU A 351 21.82 -2.11 -38.27
N LEU A 352 22.24 -1.80 -39.49
CA LEU A 352 21.39 -1.17 -40.52
C LEU A 352 20.58 -2.24 -41.23
N VAL A 353 19.25 -2.21 -41.09
CA VAL A 353 18.35 -3.23 -41.69
C VAL A 353 17.62 -2.77 -42.95
N ALA A 354 17.43 -1.46 -43.13
CA ALA A 354 16.80 -0.89 -44.31
C ALA A 354 17.19 0.58 -44.50
N VAL A 355 17.02 1.12 -45.70
CA VAL A 355 17.22 2.54 -46.02
C VAL A 355 15.97 3.11 -46.68
N GLU A 356 15.46 4.21 -46.16
CA GLU A 356 14.35 4.99 -46.74
C GLU A 356 14.87 5.92 -47.86
N GLY A 357 14.10 6.03 -48.94
CA GLY A 357 14.38 6.95 -50.05
C GLY A 357 15.19 6.35 -51.19
N GLN A 358 15.42 7.15 -52.24
CA GLN A 358 16.18 6.74 -53.43
C GLN A 358 17.68 6.99 -53.23
N SER A 359 18.50 6.04 -53.70
CA SER A 359 19.96 5.96 -53.57
C SER A 359 20.70 7.01 -54.40
N SER A 360 20.58 8.27 -53.97
CA SER A 360 21.25 9.42 -54.62
C SER A 360 22.50 9.89 -53.90
N SER A 361 22.71 9.50 -52.63
CA SER A 361 23.90 9.87 -51.85
C SER A 361 24.68 8.65 -51.32
N THR A 362 25.95 8.85 -51.01
CA THR A 362 26.85 7.80 -50.49
C THR A 362 26.85 7.71 -48.96
N SER A 363 26.16 8.64 -48.29
CA SER A 363 26.11 8.72 -46.82
C SER A 363 24.72 8.40 -46.30
N VAL A 364 24.63 7.47 -45.35
CA VAL A 364 23.38 7.08 -44.71
C VAL A 364 23.33 7.66 -43.31
N LYS A 365 22.20 8.29 -42.95
CA LYS A 365 21.87 8.75 -41.60
C LYS A 365 20.78 7.91 -40.99
N VAL A 366 20.73 7.81 -39.66
CA VAL A 366 19.67 7.12 -38.93
C VAL A 366 18.35 7.88 -39.06
N SER A 367 17.32 7.22 -39.59
CA SER A 367 15.93 7.71 -39.58
C SER A 367 15.30 7.44 -38.21
N TYR A 368 15.32 6.17 -37.79
CA TYR A 368 14.79 5.73 -36.49
C TYR A 368 15.41 4.40 -36.03
N THR A 369 15.28 4.14 -34.73
CA THR A 369 15.67 2.86 -34.11
C THR A 369 14.48 1.90 -34.12
N VAL A 370 14.66 0.70 -34.68
CA VAL A 370 13.67 -0.39 -34.69
C VAL A 370 13.69 -1.13 -33.35
N PHE A 371 14.87 -1.36 -32.80
CA PHE A 371 15.08 -1.99 -31.51
C PHE A 371 16.40 -1.49 -30.90
N GLY A 372 16.39 -1.18 -29.62
CA GLY A 372 17.54 -0.59 -28.93
C GLY A 372 18.67 -1.59 -28.72
N GLY A 373 19.89 -1.08 -28.51
CA GLY A 373 21.05 -1.89 -28.14
C GLY A 373 21.16 -2.02 -26.63
N LEU A 374 21.75 -3.11 -26.14
CA LEU A 374 22.01 -3.30 -24.72
C LEU A 374 23.49 -3.04 -24.43
N VAL A 375 23.76 -2.07 -23.56
CA VAL A 375 25.12 -1.69 -23.17
C VAL A 375 25.32 -1.98 -21.70
N LYS A 376 26.42 -2.66 -21.38
CA LYS A 376 26.87 -2.93 -20.02
C LYS A 376 28.04 -2.00 -19.70
N THR A 377 27.93 -1.28 -18.59
CA THR A 377 29.00 -0.44 -18.05
C THR A 377 29.46 -1.05 -16.73
N THR A 378 30.75 -1.38 -16.65
CA THR A 378 31.37 -1.92 -15.44
C THR A 378 32.25 -0.84 -14.82
N LEU A 379 31.91 -0.45 -13.59
CA LEU A 379 32.63 0.59 -12.85
C LEU A 379 33.70 -0.08 -12.00
N PHE A 380 34.97 0.16 -12.29
CA PHE A 380 36.11 -0.30 -11.49
C PHE A 380 36.67 0.88 -10.69
N PRO A 381 36.89 0.75 -9.37
CA PRO A 381 37.42 1.86 -8.56
C PRO A 381 38.82 2.27 -9.04
N GLY A 382 38.96 3.48 -9.60
CA GLY A 382 40.23 4.05 -10.03
C GLY A 382 40.67 3.70 -11.46
N GLU A 383 39.82 3.04 -12.26
CA GLU A 383 40.05 2.74 -13.68
C GLU A 383 38.97 3.40 -14.56
N GLU A 384 39.24 3.53 -15.86
CA GLU A 384 38.23 3.99 -16.82
C GLU A 384 37.07 3.00 -16.93
N ASP A 385 35.85 3.53 -17.10
CA ASP A 385 34.64 2.73 -17.23
C ASP A 385 34.72 1.79 -18.43
N VAL A 386 34.61 0.49 -18.18
CA VAL A 386 34.60 -0.51 -19.25
C VAL A 386 33.18 -0.63 -19.78
N VAL A 387 32.97 -0.11 -21.00
CA VAL A 387 31.69 -0.16 -21.72
C VAL A 387 31.72 -1.30 -22.73
N VAL A 388 30.80 -2.25 -22.58
CA VAL A 388 30.63 -3.42 -23.46
C VAL A 388 29.25 -3.39 -24.08
N THR A 389 29.18 -3.34 -25.41
CA THR A 389 27.93 -3.51 -26.14
C THR A 389 27.59 -5.00 -26.22
N LEU A 390 26.52 -5.40 -25.52
CA LEU A 390 26.02 -6.78 -25.55
C LEU A 390 25.14 -7.05 -26.75
N GLU A 391 24.35 -6.06 -27.18
CA GLU A 391 23.49 -6.09 -28.37
C GLU A 391 23.57 -4.74 -29.08
N LYS A 392 23.72 -4.75 -30.41
CA LYS A 392 23.72 -3.53 -31.22
C LYS A 392 22.29 -3.02 -31.42
N PRO A 393 22.06 -1.70 -31.44
CA PRO A 393 20.77 -1.15 -31.86
C PRO A 393 20.53 -1.46 -33.33
N ILE A 394 19.29 -1.85 -33.64
CA ILE A 394 18.81 -2.10 -34.99
C ILE A 394 18.15 -0.83 -35.52
N VAL A 395 18.59 -0.33 -36.67
CA VAL A 395 18.19 0.98 -37.20
C VAL A 395 17.73 0.92 -38.65
N VAL A 396 16.84 1.84 -39.01
CA VAL A 396 16.53 2.17 -40.40
C VAL A 396 17.19 3.50 -40.72
N GLY A 397 17.90 3.55 -41.85
CA GLY A 397 18.59 4.74 -42.33
C GLY A 397 17.82 5.50 -43.40
N TYR A 398 18.34 6.65 -43.82
CA TYR A 398 17.94 7.39 -45.02
C TYR A 398 19.18 8.02 -45.66
N TYR A 399 19.15 8.23 -46.97
CA TYR A 399 20.24 8.90 -47.68
C TYR A 399 20.27 10.39 -47.32
N ALA A 400 21.42 10.84 -46.79
CA ALA A 400 21.64 12.21 -46.34
C ALA A 400 21.91 13.20 -47.46
#